data_AF-A0A9D7HZG8-F1
#
_entry.id   AF-A0A9D7HZG8-F1
#
_cell.length_a   1.000
_cell.length_b   1.000
_cell.length_c   1.000
_cell.angle_alpha   90.00
_cell.angle_beta   90.00
_cell.angle_gamma   90.00
#
_symmetry.space_group_name_H-M   'P 1'
#
loop_
_entity.id
_entity.type
_entity.pdbx_description
1 polymer ?
#
loop_
_entity_poly.entity_id
_entity_poly.type
_entity_poly.pdbx_seq_one_letter_code
_entity_poly.pdbx_strand_id
1 'polypeptide(L)'
;MGEATHGTKEFFNIKKETFKFLALHYNYRIFGIEASFGGCSYINDYVSSGTGNIDSVILNFDFWTWRTEEVKDLILWIKDFNLDKSQNEKIIFYGFDMQNIYSPIQYLNTFFNHTKIENSKKLHEIIKPITQLSELDVYKKLENKILHFSDTLFQIHDLINDWLQNNKAEIQSIHSERQFRLLQFCSDNYYQAIKNLSAGYYYRDSCMAVNITKIQQQEDAKMFIWAHNGHINLSNLDKISGSKPMGAYLKSNYREKYYSIGFVFSKGNFQAVKGPNSIFGGLLKYIFARKKLYKGLIECSVPNSKRNTLTNNFKLIEHTAFLIDLINTNNTVFTTSKQAYDIGAVFINYKKKCWSNHSKRTI
;
A
#
# COMPACT_ATOMS: atom_id res chain seq x y z
N MET A 1 9.52 -3.23 1.70
CA MET A 1 10.34 -2.30 0.90
C MET A 1 9.71 -0.91 0.95
N GLY A 2 10.51 0.06 1.36
CA GLY A 2 10.10 1.43 1.68
C GLY A 2 10.08 2.35 0.47
N GLU A 3 9.99 3.65 0.71
CA GLU A 3 10.31 4.74 -0.21
C GLU A 3 10.42 6.03 0.59
N ALA A 4 11.36 6.91 0.24
CA ALA A 4 11.54 8.18 0.96
C ALA A 4 10.49 9.23 0.60
N THR A 5 9.85 9.06 -0.56
CA THR A 5 8.82 9.92 -1.14
C THR A 5 7.91 9.06 -2.00
N HIS A 6 6.62 9.44 -2.08
CA HIS A 6 5.62 8.72 -2.87
C HIS A 6 5.57 9.11 -4.37
N GLY A 7 6.44 10.01 -4.83
CA GLY A 7 6.41 10.53 -6.20
C GLY A 7 7.74 10.45 -6.93
N THR A 8 8.59 9.50 -6.55
CA THR A 8 9.88 9.26 -7.21
C THR A 8 9.80 8.02 -8.08
N LYS A 9 9.93 8.22 -9.39
CA LYS A 9 9.89 7.18 -10.42
C LYS A 9 10.88 6.04 -10.17
N GLU A 10 12.10 6.37 -9.76
CA GLU A 10 13.18 5.40 -9.55
C GLU A 10 12.87 4.45 -8.40
N PHE A 11 12.25 4.94 -7.31
CA PHE A 11 11.84 4.08 -6.19
C PHE A 11 10.81 3.06 -6.65
N PHE A 12 9.82 3.50 -7.43
CA PHE A 12 8.77 2.61 -7.92
C PHE A 12 9.34 1.56 -8.89
N ASN A 13 10.22 1.96 -9.80
CA ASN A 13 10.87 1.01 -10.71
C ASN A 13 11.72 -0.02 -9.96
N ILE A 14 12.52 0.40 -8.97
CA ILE A 14 13.34 -0.55 -8.20
C ILE A 14 12.44 -1.53 -7.46
N LYS A 15 11.38 -1.06 -6.79
CA LYS A 15 10.45 -1.93 -6.04
C LYS A 15 9.71 -2.90 -6.97
N LYS A 16 9.25 -2.42 -8.13
CA LYS A 16 8.63 -3.23 -9.18
C LYS A 16 9.56 -4.34 -9.64
N GLU A 17 10.78 -4.01 -10.06
CA GLU A 17 11.73 -5.00 -10.59
C GLU A 17 12.24 -5.96 -9.49
N THR A 18 12.39 -5.47 -8.25
CA THR A 18 12.68 -6.32 -7.09
C THR A 18 11.59 -7.35 -6.87
N PHE A 19 10.33 -6.93 -6.88
CA PHE A 19 9.23 -7.87 -6.68
C PHE A 19 9.16 -8.90 -7.81
N LYS A 20 9.29 -8.48 -9.08
CA LYS A 20 9.33 -9.41 -10.22
C LYS A 20 10.42 -10.47 -10.06
N PHE A 21 11.63 -10.05 -9.69
CA PHE A 21 12.74 -10.95 -9.44
C PHE A 21 12.44 -11.94 -8.30
N LEU A 22 11.90 -11.46 -7.17
CA LEU A 22 11.52 -12.31 -6.03
C LEU A 22 10.38 -13.29 -6.38
N ALA A 23 9.43 -12.87 -7.21
CA ALA A 23 8.35 -13.72 -7.68
C ALA A 23 8.87 -14.84 -8.62
N LEU A 24 9.75 -14.49 -9.56
CA LEU A 24 10.32 -15.44 -10.52
C LEU A 24 11.30 -16.44 -9.88
N HIS A 25 12.13 -15.98 -8.94
CA HIS A 25 13.26 -16.78 -8.44
C HIS A 25 13.13 -17.26 -6.99
N TYR A 26 12.26 -16.65 -6.18
CA TYR A 26 12.19 -16.93 -4.73
C TYR A 26 10.78 -17.28 -4.23
N ASN A 27 9.84 -17.54 -5.14
CA ASN A 27 8.46 -17.95 -4.87
C ASN A 27 7.67 -16.95 -4.00
N TYR A 28 7.88 -15.64 -4.22
CA TYR A 28 6.97 -14.63 -3.68
C TYR A 28 5.63 -14.67 -4.44
N ARG A 29 4.52 -14.82 -3.72
CA ARG A 29 3.17 -14.95 -4.28
C ARG A 29 2.17 -13.96 -3.70
N ILE A 30 2.58 -13.13 -2.76
CA ILE A 30 1.74 -12.07 -2.21
C ILE A 30 2.43 -10.73 -2.49
N PHE A 31 1.72 -9.84 -3.18
CA PHE A 31 2.11 -8.45 -3.33
C PHE A 31 1.16 -7.57 -2.51
N GLY A 32 1.67 -7.00 -1.42
CA GLY A 32 0.95 -6.04 -0.58
C GLY A 32 1.42 -4.62 -0.86
N ILE A 33 0.49 -3.68 -1.00
CA ILE A 33 0.77 -2.24 -1.15
C ILE A 33 0.01 -1.40 -0.11
N GLU A 34 0.60 -0.27 0.30
CA GLU A 34 0.02 0.73 1.21
C GLU A 34 -1.15 1.48 0.55
N ALA A 35 -2.21 0.73 0.25
CA ALA A 35 -3.43 1.21 -0.37
C ALA A 35 -4.63 0.54 0.30
N SER A 36 -5.83 1.06 0.04
CA SER A 36 -7.06 0.50 0.60
C SER A 36 -7.26 -0.96 0.21
N PHE A 37 -7.70 -1.77 1.17
CA PHE A 37 -8.00 -3.17 0.92
C PHE A 37 -9.08 -3.32 -0.16
N GLY A 38 -10.23 -2.67 0.00
CA GLY A 38 -11.36 -2.79 -0.93
C GLY A 38 -11.04 -2.32 -2.37
N GLY A 39 -10.28 -1.23 -2.51
CA GLY A 39 -9.81 -0.78 -3.83
C GLY A 39 -8.87 -1.80 -4.49
N CYS A 40 -7.98 -2.40 -3.71
CA CYS A 40 -7.07 -3.43 -4.18
C CYS A 40 -7.76 -4.78 -4.44
N SER A 41 -8.91 -5.07 -3.84
CA SER A 41 -9.69 -6.28 -4.17
C SER A 41 -10.14 -6.28 -5.63
N TYR A 42 -10.53 -5.12 -6.18
CA TYR A 42 -10.82 -4.99 -7.62
C TYR A 42 -9.56 -5.18 -8.49
N ILE A 43 -8.39 -4.74 -8.02
CA ILE A 43 -7.11 -5.01 -8.71
C ILE A 43 -6.82 -6.52 -8.67
N ASN A 44 -7.07 -7.18 -7.55
CA ASN A 44 -6.87 -8.61 -7.40
C ASN A 44 -7.78 -9.41 -8.34
N ASP A 45 -9.05 -9.03 -8.48
CA ASP A 45 -9.99 -9.67 -9.40
C ASP A 45 -9.52 -9.52 -10.85
N TYR A 46 -8.99 -8.35 -11.21
CA TYR A 46 -8.40 -8.10 -12.53
C TYR A 46 -7.21 -9.01 -12.82
N VAL A 47 -6.22 -9.06 -11.91
CA VAL A 47 -5.02 -9.88 -12.12
C VAL A 47 -5.28 -11.39 -11.98
N SER A 48 -6.35 -11.78 -11.29
CA SER A 48 -6.73 -13.19 -11.11
C SER A 48 -7.53 -13.75 -12.29
N SER A 49 -8.44 -12.93 -12.83
CA SER A 49 -9.31 -13.32 -13.97
C SER A 49 -8.62 -13.14 -15.32
N GLY A 50 -7.65 -12.24 -15.44
CA GLY A 50 -7.01 -11.91 -16.71
C GLY A 50 -7.87 -11.04 -17.64
N THR A 51 -9.04 -10.59 -17.18
CA THR A 51 -10.03 -9.88 -18.00
C THR A 51 -10.33 -8.47 -17.47
N GLY A 52 -10.76 -7.56 -18.36
CA GLY A 52 -11.12 -6.18 -18.02
C GLY A 52 -10.14 -5.13 -18.58
N ASN A 53 -10.38 -3.86 -18.23
CA ASN A 53 -9.58 -2.72 -18.68
C ASN A 53 -8.77 -2.13 -17.51
N ILE A 54 -7.44 -2.14 -17.64
CA ILE A 54 -6.51 -1.60 -16.64
C ILE A 54 -6.78 -0.11 -16.34
N ASP A 55 -7.19 0.69 -17.33
CA ASP A 55 -7.42 2.12 -17.16
C ASP A 55 -8.65 2.40 -16.30
N SER A 56 -9.61 1.48 -16.26
CA SER A 56 -10.75 1.54 -15.33
C SER A 56 -10.39 0.98 -13.97
N VAL A 57 -9.65 -0.15 -13.95
CA VAL A 57 -9.28 -0.86 -12.73
C VAL A 57 -8.37 -0.02 -11.83
N ILE A 58 -7.38 0.69 -12.40
CA ILE A 58 -6.44 1.53 -11.65
C ILE A 58 -7.13 2.71 -10.92
N LEU A 59 -8.34 3.10 -11.35
CA LEU A 59 -9.12 4.15 -10.69
C LEU A 59 -9.68 3.71 -9.32
N ASN A 60 -9.63 2.42 -9.00
CA ASN A 60 -9.96 1.90 -7.67
C ASN A 60 -8.89 2.18 -6.62
N PHE A 61 -7.68 2.60 -7.01
CA PHE A 61 -6.73 3.12 -6.03
C PHE A 61 -7.24 4.45 -5.47
N ASP A 62 -7.39 4.51 -4.15
CA ASP A 62 -7.88 5.71 -3.47
C ASP A 62 -6.83 6.83 -3.39
N PHE A 63 -5.54 6.49 -3.52
CA PHE A 63 -4.43 7.42 -3.45
C PHE A 63 -3.88 7.74 -4.84
N TRP A 64 -3.62 9.03 -5.10
CA TRP A 64 -2.95 9.48 -6.33
C TRP A 64 -1.58 8.81 -6.52
N THR A 65 -0.89 8.48 -5.42
CA THR A 65 0.48 7.96 -5.38
C THR A 65 0.63 6.65 -6.14
N TRP A 66 -0.44 5.88 -6.28
CA TRP A 66 -0.43 4.56 -6.93
C TRP A 66 -1.00 4.59 -8.35
N ARG A 67 -1.53 5.73 -8.81
CA ARG A 67 -2.06 5.90 -10.16
C ARG A 67 -0.95 6.37 -11.11
N THR A 68 0.09 5.55 -11.25
CA THR A 68 1.27 5.84 -12.07
C THR A 68 1.52 4.75 -13.11
N GLU A 69 2.29 5.08 -14.14
CA GLU A 69 2.72 4.10 -15.15
C GLU A 69 3.52 2.95 -14.52
N GLU A 70 4.35 3.21 -13.50
CA GLU A 70 5.15 2.17 -12.87
C GLU A 70 4.28 1.14 -12.12
N VAL A 71 3.22 1.58 -11.44
CA VAL A 71 2.29 0.66 -10.76
C VAL A 71 1.38 -0.02 -11.77
N LYS A 72 0.94 0.68 -12.81
CA LYS A 72 0.18 0.12 -13.95
C LYS A 72 0.95 -1.03 -14.62
N ASP A 73 2.23 -0.80 -14.94
CA ASP A 73 3.14 -1.80 -15.51
C ASP A 73 3.24 -3.04 -14.62
N LEU A 74 3.32 -2.85 -13.29
CA LEU A 74 3.39 -3.95 -12.35
C LEU A 74 2.10 -4.77 -12.36
N ILE A 75 0.93 -4.13 -12.33
CA ILE A 75 -0.37 -4.81 -12.35
C ILE A 75 -0.55 -5.60 -13.64
N LEU A 76 -0.18 -5.01 -14.79
CA LEU A 76 -0.20 -5.71 -16.08
C LEU A 76 0.72 -6.92 -16.08
N TRP A 77 1.94 -6.77 -15.56
CA TRP A 77 2.88 -7.88 -15.46
C TRP A 77 2.37 -8.99 -14.52
N ILE A 78 1.75 -8.66 -13.38
CA ILE A 78 1.15 -9.65 -12.47
C ILE A 78 0.01 -10.39 -13.17
N LYS A 79 -0.85 -9.68 -13.90
CA LYS A 79 -1.92 -10.29 -14.69
C LYS A 79 -1.36 -11.29 -15.70
N ASP A 80 -0.37 -10.88 -16.49
CA ASP A 80 0.25 -11.73 -17.51
C ASP A 80 0.96 -12.94 -16.88
N PHE A 81 1.66 -12.73 -15.75
CA PHE A 81 2.26 -13.82 -14.97
C PHE A 81 1.23 -14.84 -14.50
N ASN A 82 0.01 -14.41 -14.15
CA ASN A 82 -1.05 -15.26 -13.61
C ASN A 82 -1.83 -16.07 -14.66
N LEU A 83 -1.79 -15.71 -15.95
CA LEU A 83 -2.64 -16.33 -16.99
C LEU A 83 -2.46 -17.86 -17.07
N ASP A 84 -1.22 -18.33 -17.02
CA ASP A 84 -0.87 -19.75 -17.19
C ASP A 84 -0.55 -20.45 -15.87
N LYS A 85 -0.96 -19.87 -14.72
CA LYS A 85 -0.64 -20.39 -13.39
C LYS A 85 -1.82 -21.09 -12.75
N SER A 86 -1.52 -22.21 -12.08
CA SER A 86 -2.45 -22.84 -11.16
C SER A 86 -2.80 -21.89 -10.02
N GLN A 87 -3.95 -22.08 -9.37
CA GLN A 87 -4.46 -21.14 -8.37
C GLN A 87 -3.46 -20.86 -7.23
N ASN A 88 -2.67 -21.85 -6.83
CA ASN A 88 -1.68 -21.74 -5.75
C ASN A 88 -0.36 -21.08 -6.20
N GLU A 89 -0.14 -20.97 -7.50
CA GLU A 89 1.04 -20.34 -8.08
C GLU A 89 0.79 -18.91 -8.56
N LYS A 90 -0.47 -18.47 -8.57
CA LYS A 90 -0.83 -17.09 -8.90
C LYS A 90 -0.30 -16.13 -7.83
N ILE A 91 0.15 -14.97 -8.29
CA ILE A 91 0.40 -13.82 -7.43
C ILE A 91 -0.93 -13.20 -7.04
N ILE A 92 -1.06 -12.88 -5.76
CA ILE A 92 -2.23 -12.27 -5.14
C ILE A 92 -1.91 -10.82 -4.80
N PHE A 93 -2.78 -9.91 -5.18
CA PHE A 93 -2.61 -8.48 -4.96
C PHE A 93 -3.45 -8.03 -3.77
N TYR A 94 -2.83 -7.36 -2.80
CA TYR A 94 -3.51 -6.85 -1.62
C TYR A 94 -3.18 -5.38 -1.35
N GLY A 95 -4.19 -4.64 -0.92
CA GLY A 95 -4.01 -3.40 -0.17
C GLY A 95 -4.11 -3.74 1.30
N PHE A 96 -3.27 -3.19 2.17
CA PHE A 96 -3.34 -3.48 3.62
C PHE A 96 -3.73 -2.27 4.46
N ASP A 97 -3.96 -1.12 3.83
CA ASP A 97 -4.37 0.11 4.51
C ASP A 97 -5.90 0.15 4.69
N MET A 98 -6.34 0.80 5.76
CA MET A 98 -7.74 0.82 6.20
C MET A 98 -8.35 2.22 6.22
N GLN A 99 -7.65 3.24 5.75
CA GLN A 99 -8.12 4.61 5.92
C GLN A 99 -9.36 5.01 5.09
N ASN A 100 -9.90 4.12 4.24
CA ASN A 100 -11.09 4.40 3.43
C ASN A 100 -12.29 3.59 3.92
N ILE A 101 -13.33 4.30 4.35
CA ILE A 101 -14.62 3.71 4.77
C ILE A 101 -15.42 3.21 3.56
N TYR A 102 -15.29 3.89 2.42
CA TYR A 102 -16.13 3.71 1.25
C TYR A 102 -15.73 2.52 0.38
N SER A 103 -14.44 2.37 0.05
CA SER A 103 -13.97 1.33 -0.87
C SER A 103 -14.25 -0.12 -0.41
N PRO A 104 -14.07 -0.53 0.87
CA PRO A 104 -14.46 -1.88 1.31
C PRO A 104 -15.97 -2.12 1.22
N ILE A 105 -16.81 -1.12 1.56
CA ILE A 105 -18.27 -1.23 1.44
C ILE A 105 -18.71 -1.35 -0.02
N GLN A 106 -18.08 -0.61 -0.94
CA GLN A 106 -18.38 -0.75 -2.36
C GLN A 106 -18.05 -2.15 -2.89
N TYR A 107 -16.94 -2.75 -2.44
CA TYR A 107 -16.60 -4.13 -2.81
C TYR A 107 -17.63 -5.14 -2.28
N LEU A 108 -18.03 -5.00 -1.01
CA LEU A 108 -19.09 -5.81 -0.40
C LEU A 108 -20.43 -5.66 -1.14
N ASN A 109 -20.80 -4.42 -1.49
CA ASN A 109 -22.00 -4.11 -2.26
C ASN A 109 -22.03 -4.83 -3.61
N THR A 110 -20.91 -4.81 -4.34
CA THR A 110 -20.76 -5.53 -5.60
C THR A 110 -20.98 -7.03 -5.44
N PHE A 111 -20.47 -7.63 -4.35
CA PHE A 111 -20.72 -9.05 -4.07
C PHE A 111 -22.19 -9.32 -3.75
N PHE A 112 -22.82 -8.53 -2.88
CA PHE A 112 -24.21 -8.72 -2.49
C PHE A 112 -25.18 -8.56 -3.67
N ASN A 113 -24.85 -7.71 -4.64
CA ASN A 113 -25.66 -7.54 -5.86
C ASN A 113 -25.62 -8.74 -6.81
N HIS A 114 -24.54 -9.53 -6.80
CA HIS A 114 -24.36 -10.64 -7.74
C HIS A 114 -24.62 -12.01 -7.13
N THR A 115 -24.52 -12.15 -5.81
CA THR A 115 -24.72 -13.44 -5.14
C THR A 115 -26.20 -13.81 -5.02
N LYS A 116 -26.50 -15.11 -5.13
CA LYS A 116 -27.86 -15.68 -4.99
C LYS A 116 -28.18 -16.14 -3.56
N ILE A 117 -27.24 -15.99 -2.63
CA ILE A 117 -27.38 -16.36 -1.22
C ILE A 117 -28.53 -15.59 -0.60
N GLU A 118 -29.32 -16.27 0.24
CA GLU A 118 -30.52 -15.69 0.83
C GLU A 118 -30.19 -14.40 1.61
N ASN A 119 -31.12 -13.45 1.60
CA ASN A 119 -31.02 -12.19 2.31
C ASN A 119 -29.86 -11.25 1.87
N SER A 120 -29.07 -11.60 0.84
CA SER A 120 -28.06 -10.71 0.26
C SER A 120 -28.65 -9.37 -0.22
N LYS A 121 -29.85 -9.40 -0.81
CA LYS A 121 -30.59 -8.20 -1.23
C LYS A 121 -30.94 -7.28 -0.06
N LYS A 122 -31.21 -7.83 1.13
CA LYS A 122 -31.49 -7.00 2.32
C LYS A 122 -30.23 -6.25 2.74
N LEU A 123 -29.05 -6.88 2.66
CA LEU A 123 -27.79 -6.17 2.91
C LEU A 123 -27.54 -5.06 1.89
N HIS A 124 -27.85 -5.30 0.61
CA HIS A 124 -27.79 -4.25 -0.41
C HIS A 124 -28.64 -3.04 -0.04
N GLU A 125 -29.86 -3.24 0.47
CA GLU A 125 -30.72 -2.16 0.96
C GLU A 125 -30.12 -1.45 2.19
N ILE A 126 -29.58 -2.20 3.15
CA ILE A 126 -29.00 -1.68 4.40
C ILE A 126 -27.79 -0.76 4.14
N ILE A 127 -26.99 -1.05 3.11
CA ILE A 127 -25.78 -0.25 2.80
C ILE A 127 -26.05 0.97 1.91
N LYS A 128 -27.28 1.14 1.38
CA LYS A 128 -27.68 2.31 0.57
C LYS A 128 -27.36 3.66 1.19
N PRO A 129 -27.49 3.89 2.52
CA PRO A 129 -27.12 5.17 3.14
C PRO A 129 -25.67 5.58 2.88
N ILE A 130 -24.78 4.63 2.58
CA ILE A 130 -23.39 4.87 2.20
C ILE A 130 -23.24 4.81 0.68
N THR A 131 -23.75 3.76 0.03
CA THR A 131 -23.45 3.47 -1.37
C THR A 131 -24.14 4.39 -2.37
N GLN A 132 -25.25 5.04 -1.98
CA GLN A 132 -25.92 6.07 -2.78
C GLN A 132 -25.23 7.43 -2.71
N LEU A 133 -24.31 7.61 -1.75
CA LEU A 133 -23.53 8.83 -1.61
C LEU A 133 -22.22 8.70 -2.37
N SER A 134 -21.66 9.84 -2.79
CA SER A 134 -20.24 9.87 -3.12
C SER A 134 -19.42 9.70 -1.84
N GLU A 135 -18.20 9.16 -1.96
CA GLU A 135 -17.27 9.09 -0.83
C GLU A 135 -17.12 10.46 -0.13
N LEU A 136 -17.02 11.53 -0.93
CA LEU A 136 -16.91 12.88 -0.42
C LEU A 136 -18.11 13.25 0.47
N ASP A 137 -19.32 12.88 0.06
CA ASP A 137 -20.53 13.21 0.82
C ASP A 137 -20.66 12.38 2.11
N VAL A 138 -20.19 11.13 2.11
CA VAL A 138 -20.06 10.33 3.34
C VAL A 138 -19.17 11.06 4.35
N TYR A 139 -18.02 11.54 3.91
CA TYR A 139 -17.10 12.24 4.80
C TYR A 139 -17.54 13.66 5.17
N LYS A 140 -18.30 14.37 4.31
CA LYS A 140 -18.97 15.62 4.71
C LYS A 140 -19.96 15.38 5.85
N LYS A 141 -20.73 14.28 5.79
CA LYS A 141 -21.65 13.93 6.88
C LYS A 141 -20.91 13.66 8.20
N LEU A 142 -19.75 13.00 8.13
CA LEU A 142 -18.88 12.79 9.30
C LEU A 142 -18.30 14.10 9.85
N GLU A 143 -17.77 14.97 8.97
CA GLU A 143 -17.20 16.26 9.38
C GLU A 143 -18.26 17.20 9.98
N ASN A 144 -19.46 17.21 9.41
CA ASN A 144 -20.60 17.98 9.92
C ASN A 144 -21.23 17.38 11.19
N LYS A 145 -20.69 16.26 11.70
CA LYS A 145 -21.19 15.54 12.88
C LYS A 145 -22.70 15.29 12.83
N ILE A 146 -23.20 14.86 11.68
CA ILE A 146 -24.62 14.49 11.54
C ILE A 146 -24.95 13.45 12.61
N LEU A 147 -25.96 13.75 13.42
CA LEU A 147 -26.36 12.95 14.57
C LEU A 147 -26.59 11.49 14.13
N HIS A 148 -26.07 10.54 14.93
CA HIS A 148 -26.16 9.09 14.71
C HIS A 148 -25.52 8.55 13.42
N PHE A 149 -24.86 9.36 12.59
CA PHE A 149 -24.26 8.83 11.36
C PHE A 149 -23.12 7.85 11.66
N SER A 150 -22.27 8.15 12.64
CA SER A 150 -21.23 7.20 13.07
C SER A 150 -21.81 5.91 13.65
N ASP A 151 -22.89 6.00 14.43
CA ASP A 151 -23.59 4.82 14.99
C ASP A 151 -24.16 3.96 13.86
N THR A 152 -24.70 4.60 12.83
CA THR A 152 -25.19 3.92 11.61
C THR A 152 -24.06 3.14 10.92
N LEU A 153 -22.86 3.71 10.81
CA LEU A 153 -21.71 3.01 10.22
C LEU A 153 -21.33 1.75 11.03
N PHE A 154 -21.33 1.84 12.35
CA PHE A 154 -21.05 0.67 13.21
C PHE A 154 -22.17 -0.38 13.11
N GLN A 155 -23.43 0.01 13.12
CA GLN A 155 -24.55 -0.92 12.96
C GLN A 155 -24.52 -1.64 11.60
N ILE A 156 -24.15 -0.92 10.53
CA ILE A 156 -23.96 -1.53 9.21
C ILE A 156 -22.86 -2.59 9.25
N HIS A 157 -21.74 -2.31 9.91
CA HIS A 157 -20.67 -3.29 10.10
C HIS A 157 -21.19 -4.56 10.81
N ASP A 158 -21.90 -4.39 11.92
CA ASP A 158 -22.36 -5.52 12.73
C ASP A 158 -23.34 -6.41 11.94
N LEU A 159 -24.27 -5.79 11.20
CA LEU A 159 -25.21 -6.52 10.32
C LEU A 159 -24.50 -7.25 9.18
N ILE A 160 -23.47 -6.65 8.57
CA ILE A 160 -22.66 -7.31 7.53
C ILE A 160 -21.92 -8.50 8.14
N ASN A 161 -21.29 -8.31 9.28
CA ASN A 161 -20.50 -9.35 9.93
C ASN A 161 -21.39 -10.53 10.36
N ASP A 162 -22.55 -10.27 10.96
CA ASP A 162 -23.51 -11.31 11.34
C ASP A 162 -24.00 -12.09 10.12
N TRP A 163 -24.31 -11.41 9.02
CA TRP A 163 -24.71 -12.09 7.78
C TRP A 163 -23.57 -12.94 7.21
N LEU A 164 -22.33 -12.42 7.19
CA LEU A 164 -21.17 -13.19 6.72
C LEU A 164 -20.99 -14.47 7.54
N GLN A 165 -21.04 -14.38 8.88
CA GLN A 165 -20.88 -15.55 9.75
C GLN A 165 -22.02 -16.55 9.59
N ASN A 166 -23.28 -16.08 9.55
CA ASN A 166 -24.44 -16.95 9.40
C ASN A 166 -24.49 -17.65 8.04
N ASN A 167 -23.93 -17.05 6.99
CA ASN A 167 -23.92 -17.61 5.63
C ASN A 167 -22.56 -18.19 5.23
N LYS A 168 -21.62 -18.36 6.18
CA LYS A 168 -20.25 -18.81 5.88
C LYS A 168 -20.21 -20.10 5.05
N ALA A 169 -20.93 -21.13 5.47
CA ALA A 169 -20.95 -22.42 4.79
C ALA A 169 -21.49 -22.31 3.35
N GLU A 170 -22.52 -21.49 3.15
CA GLU A 170 -23.11 -21.26 1.83
C GLU A 170 -22.18 -20.45 0.91
N ILE A 171 -21.53 -19.40 1.44
CA ILE A 171 -20.52 -18.62 0.70
C ILE A 171 -19.36 -19.52 0.26
N GLN A 172 -18.87 -20.38 1.16
CA GLN A 172 -17.78 -21.32 0.86
C GLN A 172 -18.17 -22.33 -0.22
N SER A 173 -19.42 -22.81 -0.19
CA SER A 173 -19.96 -23.80 -1.14
C SER A 173 -20.18 -23.21 -2.54
N ILE A 174 -20.78 -22.01 -2.62
CA ILE A 174 -21.12 -21.37 -3.90
C ILE A 174 -19.92 -20.67 -4.53
N HIS A 175 -19.08 -20.01 -3.71
CA HIS A 175 -17.96 -19.20 -4.18
C HIS A 175 -16.63 -19.88 -3.86
N SER A 176 -16.09 -19.66 -2.67
CA SER A 176 -14.90 -20.33 -2.15
C SER A 176 -14.61 -19.85 -0.72
N GLU A 177 -13.80 -20.62 0.01
CA GLU A 177 -13.22 -20.18 1.29
C GLU A 177 -12.42 -18.88 1.14
N ARG A 178 -11.71 -18.71 0.02
CA ARG A 178 -10.95 -17.49 -0.23
C ARG A 178 -11.86 -16.28 -0.44
N GLN A 179 -12.97 -16.43 -1.16
CA GLN A 179 -13.96 -15.36 -1.32
C GLN A 179 -14.56 -14.96 0.03
N PHE A 180 -14.92 -15.94 0.87
CA PHE A 180 -15.40 -15.66 2.23
C PHE A 180 -14.40 -14.83 3.04
N ARG A 181 -13.11 -15.20 3.02
CA ARG A 181 -12.05 -14.46 3.71
C ARG A 181 -11.87 -13.03 3.18
N LEU A 182 -11.93 -12.83 1.87
CA LEU A 182 -11.87 -11.50 1.26
C LEU A 182 -13.01 -10.61 1.74
N LEU A 183 -14.24 -11.14 1.79
CA LEU A 183 -15.41 -10.40 2.27
C LEU A 183 -15.29 -10.06 3.76
N GLN A 184 -14.86 -11.02 4.58
CA GLN A 184 -14.60 -10.77 6.01
C GLN A 184 -13.54 -9.68 6.19
N PHE A 185 -12.48 -9.71 5.39
CA PHE A 185 -11.43 -8.71 5.48
C PHE A 185 -11.92 -7.32 5.05
N CYS A 186 -12.78 -7.22 4.03
CA CYS A 186 -13.45 -5.97 3.69
C CYS A 186 -14.29 -5.44 4.87
N SER A 187 -15.03 -6.32 5.58
CA SER A 187 -15.80 -5.95 6.78
C SER A 187 -14.88 -5.43 7.90
N ASP A 188 -13.81 -6.16 8.20
CA ASP A 188 -12.82 -5.77 9.21
C ASP A 188 -12.14 -4.43 8.85
N ASN A 189 -11.78 -4.24 7.58
CA ASN A 189 -11.13 -3.02 7.08
C ASN A 189 -12.08 -1.82 7.16
N TYR A 190 -13.37 -2.02 6.86
CA TYR A 190 -14.42 -1.01 7.06
C TYR A 190 -14.53 -0.59 8.53
N TYR A 191 -14.59 -1.55 9.45
CA TYR A 191 -14.64 -1.26 10.88
C TYR A 191 -13.41 -0.50 11.38
N GLN A 192 -12.22 -0.94 10.96
CA GLN A 192 -10.96 -0.27 11.22
C GLN A 192 -11.02 1.19 10.74
N ALA A 193 -11.53 1.43 9.53
CA ALA A 193 -11.68 2.76 8.94
C ALA A 193 -12.56 3.69 9.79
N ILE A 194 -13.68 3.18 10.31
CA ILE A 194 -14.59 3.96 11.19
C ILE A 194 -13.86 4.31 12.49
N LYS A 195 -13.22 3.34 13.14
CA LYS A 195 -12.45 3.58 14.38
C LYS A 195 -11.30 4.56 14.17
N ASN A 196 -10.69 4.57 12.98
CA ASN A 196 -9.62 5.49 12.65
C ASN A 196 -10.04 6.97 12.69
N LEU A 197 -11.34 7.27 12.56
CA LEU A 197 -11.84 8.64 12.61
C LEU A 197 -11.58 9.31 13.96
N SER A 198 -11.54 8.54 15.05
CA SER A 198 -11.27 9.01 16.40
C SER A 198 -9.92 8.52 16.94
N ALA A 199 -9.26 7.61 16.24
CA ALA A 199 -7.98 7.04 16.64
C ALA A 199 -6.81 7.73 15.93
N GLY A 200 -5.76 8.09 16.69
CA GLY A 200 -4.61 8.81 16.16
C GLY A 200 -3.74 7.99 15.19
N TYR A 201 -2.71 8.64 14.62
CA TYR A 201 -1.83 8.10 13.58
C TYR A 201 -1.36 6.65 13.82
N TYR A 202 -1.00 6.30 15.06
CA TYR A 202 -0.45 4.99 15.39
C TYR A 202 -1.47 3.84 15.37
N TYR A 203 -2.76 4.13 15.45
CA TYR A 203 -3.80 3.13 15.24
C TYR A 203 -3.81 2.62 13.79
N ARG A 204 -3.48 3.48 12.82
CA ARG A 204 -3.35 3.08 11.42
C ARG A 204 -2.24 2.04 11.23
N ASP A 205 -1.06 2.30 11.78
CA ASP A 205 0.10 1.41 11.62
C ASP A 205 -0.09 0.05 12.31
N SER A 206 -0.77 0.02 13.46
CA SER A 206 -1.13 -1.24 14.11
C SER A 206 -2.16 -2.02 13.29
N CYS A 207 -3.14 -1.35 12.69
CA CYS A 207 -4.11 -1.99 11.79
C CYS A 207 -3.43 -2.56 10.54
N MET A 208 -2.54 -1.79 9.88
CA MET A 208 -1.78 -2.30 8.73
C MET A 208 -0.94 -3.53 9.10
N ALA A 209 -0.31 -3.56 10.28
CA ALA A 209 0.43 -4.72 10.75
C ALA A 209 -0.47 -5.95 11.01
N VAL A 210 -1.65 -5.75 11.62
CA VAL A 210 -2.67 -6.82 11.80
C VAL A 210 -3.13 -7.34 10.44
N ASN A 211 -3.41 -6.44 9.51
CA ASN A 211 -3.89 -6.77 8.17
C ASN A 211 -2.87 -7.61 7.40
N ILE A 212 -1.61 -7.19 7.38
CA ILE A 212 -0.50 -7.94 6.78
C ILE A 212 -0.35 -9.31 7.44
N THR A 213 -0.42 -9.37 8.77
CA THR A 213 -0.30 -10.64 9.51
C THR A 213 -1.42 -11.61 9.14
N LYS A 214 -2.67 -11.12 9.08
CA LYS A 214 -3.82 -11.92 8.64
C LYS A 214 -3.65 -12.41 7.20
N ILE A 215 -3.29 -11.53 6.26
CA ILE A 215 -3.06 -11.90 4.85
C ILE A 215 -1.99 -13.00 4.75
N GLN A 216 -0.84 -12.82 5.41
CA GLN A 216 0.25 -13.78 5.33
C GLN A 216 -0.13 -15.14 5.95
N GLN A 217 -0.84 -15.15 7.09
CA GLN A 217 -1.32 -16.40 7.72
C GLN A 217 -2.37 -17.11 6.87
N GLN A 218 -3.22 -16.35 6.16
CA GLN A 218 -4.29 -16.91 5.34
C GLN A 218 -3.77 -17.53 4.06
N GLU A 219 -2.83 -16.86 3.38
CA GLU A 219 -2.28 -17.29 2.11
C GLU A 219 -1.05 -18.20 2.25
N ASP A 220 -0.41 -18.20 3.42
CA ASP A 220 0.78 -18.98 3.77
C ASP A 220 1.89 -18.95 2.71
N ALA A 221 2.14 -17.76 2.17
CA ALA A 221 3.13 -17.54 1.13
C ALA A 221 4.04 -16.35 1.44
N LYS A 222 5.19 -16.29 0.75
CA LYS A 222 6.14 -15.18 0.89
C LYS A 222 5.51 -13.89 0.34
N MET A 223 5.57 -12.85 1.17
CA MET A 223 4.92 -11.56 0.93
C MET A 223 5.93 -10.43 0.72
N PHE A 224 5.72 -9.67 -0.36
CA PHE A 224 6.40 -8.40 -0.59
C PHE A 224 5.48 -7.26 -0.14
N ILE A 225 6.00 -6.37 0.71
CA ILE A 225 5.25 -5.22 1.24
C ILE A 225 5.82 -3.94 0.64
N TRP A 226 4.98 -3.15 -0.01
CA TRP A 226 5.30 -1.85 -0.60
C TRP A 226 4.67 -0.73 0.21
N ALA A 227 5.48 0.07 0.90
CA ALA A 227 4.99 1.21 1.70
C ALA A 227 6.04 2.34 1.77
N HIS A 228 5.68 3.46 2.39
CA HIS A 228 6.61 4.52 2.78
C HIS A 228 7.64 4.02 3.81
N ASN A 229 8.84 4.61 3.80
CA ASN A 229 9.87 4.34 4.82
C ASN A 229 9.34 4.50 6.25
N GLY A 230 8.51 5.53 6.46
CA GLY A 230 7.88 5.83 7.75
C GLY A 230 7.08 4.66 8.31
N HIS A 231 6.46 3.83 7.46
CA HIS A 231 5.68 2.68 7.90
C HIS A 231 6.55 1.44 8.11
N ILE A 232 7.54 1.19 7.25
CA ILE A 232 8.36 -0.04 7.33
C ILE A 232 9.51 0.04 8.34
N ASN A 233 9.75 1.20 8.93
CA ASN A 233 10.88 1.38 9.83
C ASN A 233 10.74 0.52 11.10
N LEU A 234 11.89 0.13 11.66
CA LEU A 234 11.96 -0.75 12.84
C LEU A 234 12.04 0.01 14.16
N SER A 235 12.10 1.34 14.10
CA SER A 235 12.40 2.16 15.26
C SER A 235 11.22 2.17 16.23
N ASN A 236 11.44 1.62 17.43
CA ASN A 236 10.55 1.79 18.57
C ASN A 236 10.78 3.20 19.14
N LEU A 237 10.28 4.24 18.45
CA LEU A 237 10.73 5.61 18.73
C LEU A 237 10.26 6.21 20.05
N ASP A 238 9.27 5.66 20.74
CA ASP A 238 8.86 6.20 22.04
C ASP A 238 8.51 5.12 23.07
N LYS A 239 9.40 4.94 24.06
CA LYS A 239 9.03 4.29 25.33
C LYS A 239 7.96 5.08 26.11
N ILE A 240 7.69 6.33 25.71
CA ILE A 240 6.80 7.28 26.39
C ILE A 240 5.35 7.20 25.88
N SER A 241 5.12 6.87 24.60
CA SER A 241 3.77 6.80 24.00
C SER A 241 3.26 5.36 23.76
N GLY A 242 4.12 4.35 23.92
CA GLY A 242 3.80 2.94 23.68
C GLY A 242 3.49 2.59 22.22
N SER A 243 3.55 3.57 21.30
CA SER A 243 3.11 3.43 19.92
C SER A 243 4.27 3.16 18.97
N LYS A 244 4.04 2.31 17.96
CA LYS A 244 5.09 1.78 17.07
C LYS A 244 4.68 1.90 15.59
N PRO A 245 5.64 2.09 14.67
CA PRO A 245 5.37 1.98 13.24
C PRO A 245 5.06 0.53 12.85
N MET A 246 4.42 0.34 11.69
CA MET A 246 4.04 -0.97 11.17
C MET A 246 5.22 -1.95 11.13
N GLY A 247 6.40 -1.51 10.69
CA GLY A 247 7.60 -2.33 10.60
C GLY A 247 8.09 -2.87 11.94
N ALA A 248 7.93 -2.11 13.03
CA ALA A 248 8.28 -2.56 14.37
C ALA A 248 7.30 -3.62 14.90
N TYR A 249 6.00 -3.52 14.59
CA TYR A 249 5.05 -4.60 14.86
C TYR A 249 5.40 -5.86 14.07
N LEU A 250 5.69 -5.73 12.77
CA LEU A 250 6.03 -6.86 11.91
C LEU A 250 7.35 -7.54 12.34
N LYS A 251 8.39 -6.79 12.68
CA LYS A 251 9.64 -7.37 13.23
C LYS A 251 9.40 -8.10 14.55
N SER A 252 8.47 -7.61 15.39
CA SER A 252 8.09 -8.32 16.62
C SER A 252 7.38 -9.65 16.33
N ASN A 253 6.46 -9.66 15.35
CA ASN A 253 5.66 -10.84 14.99
C ASN A 253 6.47 -11.90 14.23
N TYR A 254 7.33 -11.47 13.31
CA TYR A 254 8.02 -12.34 12.36
C TYR A 254 9.51 -12.54 12.65
N ARG A 255 10.11 -11.71 13.51
CA ARG A 255 11.53 -11.76 13.90
C ARG A 255 12.43 -11.82 12.66
N GLU A 256 13.27 -12.84 12.55
CA GLU A 256 14.19 -13.05 11.42
C GLU A 256 13.49 -13.31 10.09
N LYS A 257 12.18 -13.59 10.08
CA LYS A 257 11.41 -13.77 8.83
C LYS A 257 10.95 -12.44 8.22
N TYR A 258 11.18 -11.31 8.88
CA TYR A 258 10.85 -9.98 8.37
C TYR A 258 12.10 -9.14 8.10
N TYR A 259 12.21 -8.69 6.85
CA TYR A 259 13.29 -7.83 6.37
C TYR A 259 12.73 -6.51 5.86
N SER A 260 13.38 -5.42 6.26
CA SER A 260 12.96 -4.06 5.91
C SER A 260 14.07 -3.35 5.13
N ILE A 261 13.73 -2.83 3.95
CA ILE A 261 14.65 -2.11 3.06
C ILE A 261 14.08 -0.73 2.83
N GLY A 262 14.73 0.30 3.37
CA GLY A 262 14.37 1.70 3.16
C GLY A 262 15.15 2.33 2.00
N PHE A 263 14.59 3.36 1.39
CA PHE A 263 15.28 4.14 0.36
C PHE A 263 15.69 5.51 0.87
N VAL A 264 16.76 6.07 0.31
CA VAL A 264 17.16 7.46 0.51
C VAL A 264 17.63 8.03 -0.82
N PHE A 265 17.57 9.35 -0.98
CA PHE A 265 18.13 10.03 -2.15
C PHE A 265 18.77 11.35 -1.76
N SER A 266 19.81 11.75 -2.51
CA SER A 266 20.62 12.92 -2.21
C SER A 266 20.15 14.18 -2.93
N LYS A 267 19.78 14.05 -4.21
CA LYS A 267 19.36 15.13 -5.10
C LYS A 267 18.38 14.57 -6.14
N GLY A 268 17.58 15.44 -6.73
CA GLY A 268 16.66 15.08 -7.80
C GLY A 268 15.29 15.69 -7.56
N ASN A 269 14.34 15.26 -8.39
CA ASN A 269 12.97 15.76 -8.34
C ASN A 269 12.00 14.62 -8.03
N PHE A 270 10.88 14.97 -7.42
CA PHE A 270 9.79 14.05 -7.15
C PHE A 270 8.46 14.79 -7.22
N GLN A 271 7.39 14.07 -7.51
CA GLN A 271 6.04 14.63 -7.49
C GLN A 271 5.48 14.63 -6.06
N ALA A 272 4.80 15.69 -5.68
CA ALA A 272 4.10 15.76 -4.40
C ALA A 272 2.85 16.63 -4.50
N VAL A 273 1.90 16.42 -3.59
CA VAL A 273 0.75 17.32 -3.43
C VAL A 273 1.01 18.22 -2.23
N LYS A 274 0.73 19.52 -2.36
CA LYS A 274 0.78 20.44 -1.22
C LYS A 274 -0.25 20.01 -0.17
N GLY A 275 0.22 19.52 0.98
CA GLY A 275 -0.63 19.11 2.09
C GLY A 275 -1.36 20.30 2.74
N PRO A 276 -2.43 20.04 3.52
CA PRO A 276 -3.06 21.09 4.33
C PRO A 276 -2.06 21.65 5.37
N ASN A 277 -2.18 22.93 5.72
CA ASN A 277 -1.28 23.62 6.67
C ASN A 277 -1.31 23.02 8.10
N SER A 278 -2.24 22.11 8.41
CA SER A 278 -2.23 21.30 9.63
C SER A 278 -2.84 19.92 9.36
N ILE A 279 -2.36 18.90 10.08
CA ILE A 279 -2.89 17.52 10.06
C ILE A 279 -4.36 17.49 10.53
N PHE A 280 -4.76 18.44 11.39
CA PHE A 280 -6.14 18.64 11.86
C PHE A 280 -7.02 19.45 10.89
N GLY A 281 -6.45 19.98 9.81
CA GLY A 281 -7.14 20.82 8.84
C GLY A 281 -7.99 20.01 7.86
N GLY A 282 -9.06 19.40 8.36
CA GLY A 282 -10.21 18.90 7.58
C GLY A 282 -10.00 17.53 6.93
N LEU A 283 -10.72 16.53 7.44
CA LEU A 283 -10.91 15.21 6.83
C LEU A 283 -11.25 15.36 5.33
N LEU A 284 -12.09 16.35 4.99
CA LEU A 284 -12.41 16.71 3.60
C LEU A 284 -11.19 17.13 2.77
N LYS A 285 -10.29 17.97 3.28
CA LYS A 285 -9.09 18.42 2.51
C LYS A 285 -8.18 17.25 2.19
N TYR A 286 -8.07 16.30 3.11
CA TYR A 286 -7.26 15.11 2.91
C TYR A 286 -7.90 14.15 1.89
N ILE A 287 -9.21 13.94 1.91
CA ILE A 287 -9.94 13.16 0.89
C ILE A 287 -9.84 13.83 -0.48
N PHE A 288 -9.96 15.15 -0.54
CA PHE A 288 -9.72 15.90 -1.76
C PHE A 288 -8.29 15.71 -2.27
N ALA A 289 -7.27 15.71 -1.38
CA ALA A 289 -5.88 15.44 -1.77
C ALA A 289 -5.66 13.99 -2.22
N ARG A 290 -6.40 13.02 -1.68
CA ARG A 290 -6.38 11.61 -2.10
C ARG A 290 -6.96 11.41 -3.51
N LYS A 291 -8.13 12.01 -3.79
CA LYS A 291 -8.91 11.77 -5.02
C LYS A 291 -8.77 12.81 -6.14
N LYS A 292 -8.32 14.05 -5.89
CA LYS A 292 -8.09 15.01 -7.00
C LYS A 292 -6.92 14.55 -7.85
N LEU A 293 -7.27 13.80 -8.90
CA LEU A 293 -6.56 13.62 -10.17
C LEU A 293 -5.63 14.80 -10.45
N TYR A 294 -4.33 14.65 -10.19
CA TYR A 294 -3.21 15.54 -10.58
C TYR A 294 -3.31 17.05 -10.26
N LYS A 295 -4.47 17.59 -9.87
CA LYS A 295 -4.74 18.99 -9.61
C LYS A 295 -4.13 19.37 -8.27
N GLY A 296 -2.88 19.82 -8.32
CA GLY A 296 -2.07 20.17 -7.17
C GLY A 296 -0.81 19.34 -7.01
N LEU A 297 -0.53 18.41 -7.94
CA LEU A 297 0.80 17.83 -8.05
C LEU A 297 1.77 18.91 -8.50
N ILE A 298 2.85 19.01 -7.74
CA ILE A 298 3.97 19.90 -8.03
C ILE A 298 5.23 19.05 -8.10
N GLU A 299 6.13 19.44 -8.99
CA GLU A 299 7.48 18.93 -8.97
C GLU A 299 8.22 19.60 -7.81
N CYS A 300 8.63 18.79 -6.84
CA CYS A 300 9.48 19.18 -5.74
C CYS A 300 10.93 18.85 -6.10
N SER A 301 11.83 19.80 -5.92
CA SER A 301 13.27 19.57 -6.08
C SER A 301 13.95 19.45 -4.73
N VAL A 302 14.75 18.41 -4.55
CA VAL A 302 15.71 18.33 -3.45
C VAL A 302 17.03 18.92 -3.94
N PRO A 303 17.36 20.17 -3.55
CA PRO A 303 18.62 20.77 -3.96
C PRO A 303 19.78 20.02 -3.31
N ASN A 304 20.96 20.19 -3.88
CA ASN A 304 22.22 19.71 -3.31
C ASN A 304 22.50 20.41 -1.96
N SER A 305 21.87 19.96 -0.86
CA SER A 305 22.03 20.61 0.44
C SER A 305 23.43 20.37 1.03
N LYS A 306 24.05 21.41 1.61
CA LYS A 306 25.30 21.29 2.42
C LYS A 306 25.03 20.83 3.86
N ARG A 307 23.75 20.71 4.26
CA ARG A 307 23.32 20.57 5.67
C ARG A 307 22.94 19.14 6.07
N ASN A 308 22.74 18.23 5.12
CA ASN A 308 22.58 16.81 5.42
C ASN A 308 23.93 16.12 5.19
N THR A 309 24.49 15.60 6.26
CA THR A 309 25.75 14.86 6.31
C THR A 309 25.76 13.62 5.41
N LEU A 310 24.60 12.99 5.14
CA LEU A 310 24.45 11.94 4.13
C LEU A 310 24.65 12.49 2.71
N THR A 311 23.99 13.61 2.39
CA THR A 311 24.08 14.32 1.10
C THR A 311 25.50 14.80 0.82
N ASN A 312 26.25 15.21 1.85
CA ASN A 312 27.65 15.63 1.69
C ASN A 312 28.57 14.46 1.30
N ASN A 313 28.38 13.27 1.86
CA ASN A 313 29.16 12.09 1.49
C ASN A 313 28.80 11.61 0.07
N PHE A 314 27.51 11.62 -0.30
CA PHE A 314 27.09 11.27 -1.66
C PHE A 314 27.58 12.25 -2.74
N LYS A 315 27.79 13.52 -2.40
CA LYS A 315 28.36 14.53 -3.33
C LYS A 315 29.80 14.24 -3.74
N LEU A 316 30.54 13.49 -2.94
CA LEU A 316 31.94 13.11 -3.23
C LEU A 316 32.03 11.95 -4.23
N ILE A 317 30.89 11.35 -4.61
CA ILE A 317 30.86 10.23 -5.55
C ILE A 317 30.57 10.78 -6.95
N GLU A 318 31.51 10.55 -7.88
CA GLU A 318 31.40 11.02 -9.27
C GLU A 318 30.34 10.28 -10.10
N HIS A 319 29.91 9.10 -9.63
CA HIS A 319 28.90 8.26 -10.25
C HIS A 319 27.61 8.21 -9.41
N THR A 320 26.48 7.91 -10.06
CA THR A 320 25.24 7.59 -9.36
C THR A 320 25.45 6.31 -8.54
N ALA A 321 25.62 6.47 -7.23
CA ALA A 321 25.79 5.37 -6.29
C ALA A 321 24.57 5.25 -5.37
N PHE A 322 24.19 4.01 -5.09
CA PHE A 322 23.27 3.67 -4.02
C PHE A 322 24.09 3.09 -2.88
N LEU A 323 24.04 3.73 -1.71
CA LEU A 323 24.66 3.20 -0.50
C LEU A 323 23.69 2.19 0.11
N ILE A 324 24.16 0.96 0.29
CA ILE A 324 23.51 -0.03 1.14
C ILE A 324 24.57 -0.44 2.15
N ASP A 325 24.46 0.08 3.38
CA ASP A 325 25.32 -0.30 4.48
C ASP A 325 24.90 -1.69 4.95
N LEU A 326 25.81 -2.65 4.98
CA LEU A 326 25.51 -4.04 5.28
C LEU A 326 26.25 -4.58 6.49
N ILE A 327 26.75 -3.74 7.43
CA ILE A 327 27.02 -4.10 8.85
C ILE A 327 27.88 -3.06 9.60
N ASN A 328 28.56 -2.10 8.95
CA ASN A 328 29.44 -1.17 9.67
C ASN A 328 29.66 0.16 8.93
N THR A 329 29.07 1.24 9.43
CA THR A 329 29.51 2.59 9.11
C THR A 329 29.97 3.32 10.37
N ASN A 330 31.22 3.81 10.36
CA ASN A 330 31.75 4.72 11.39
C ASN A 330 31.22 6.17 11.20
N ASN A 331 30.11 6.33 10.47
CA ASN A 331 29.57 7.62 10.08
C ASN A 331 28.66 8.17 11.19
N THR A 332 29.09 9.29 11.78
CA THR A 332 28.51 9.89 12.99
C THR A 332 27.02 10.26 12.90
N VAL A 333 26.49 10.26 11.68
CA VAL A 333 25.11 10.56 11.30
C VAL A 333 24.16 9.41 11.62
N PHE A 334 24.66 8.19 11.47
CA PHE A 334 23.93 6.95 11.75
C PHE A 334 24.37 6.31 13.08
N THR A 335 25.44 6.83 13.71
CA THR A 335 25.87 6.47 15.07
C THR A 335 25.32 7.42 16.14
N THR A 336 24.06 7.86 16.00
CA THR A 336 23.33 8.23 17.22
C THR A 336 22.95 6.93 17.95
N SER A 337 22.77 6.97 19.27
CA SER A 337 22.68 5.82 20.19
C SER A 337 21.47 4.87 19.99
N LYS A 338 20.92 4.78 18.77
CA LYS A 338 19.80 3.93 18.38
C LYS A 338 20.22 3.02 17.20
N GLN A 339 20.88 1.91 17.54
CA GLN A 339 21.14 0.80 16.64
C GLN A 339 19.84 0.05 16.28
N ALA A 340 19.68 -0.31 14.99
CA ALA A 340 19.23 -1.63 14.49
C ALA A 340 18.72 -1.50 13.04
N TYR A 341 19.49 -2.00 12.07
CA TYR A 341 18.99 -2.36 10.74
C TYR A 341 19.63 -3.69 10.32
N ASP A 342 18.81 -4.72 10.07
CA ASP A 342 19.23 -5.93 9.36
C ASP A 342 18.88 -5.72 7.88
N ILE A 343 19.86 -5.81 6.97
CA ILE A 343 19.76 -5.30 5.59
C ILE A 343 20.10 -6.40 4.54
N GLY A 344 19.33 -6.42 3.44
CA GLY A 344 19.59 -7.04 2.12
C GLY A 344 18.46 -6.62 1.17
N ALA A 345 18.56 -6.38 -0.15
CA ALA A 345 19.57 -6.59 -1.19
C ALA A 345 19.44 -5.52 -2.34
N VAL A 346 20.19 -5.74 -3.43
CA VAL A 346 20.72 -4.85 -4.50
C VAL A 346 19.84 -4.71 -5.76
N PHE A 347 19.89 -3.56 -6.47
CA PHE A 347 19.63 -3.47 -7.92
C PHE A 347 20.59 -2.50 -8.65
N ILE A 348 21.14 -2.96 -9.79
CA ILE A 348 21.98 -2.20 -10.72
C ILE A 348 21.19 -2.03 -12.02
N ASN A 349 21.12 -0.81 -12.57
CA ASN A 349 20.74 -0.64 -13.97
C ASN A 349 21.89 0.02 -14.75
N TYR A 350 22.46 -0.74 -15.68
CA TYR A 350 23.50 -0.30 -16.60
C TYR A 350 22.84 0.00 -17.95
N LYS A 351 22.99 1.23 -18.46
CA LYS A 351 22.98 1.42 -19.93
C LYS A 351 24.42 1.46 -20.41
N LYS A 352 24.81 0.40 -21.13
CA LYS A 352 26.03 0.28 -21.95
C LYS A 352 26.22 1.58 -22.74
N LYS A 353 27.33 2.29 -22.53
CA LYS A 353 27.91 3.08 -23.63
C LYS A 353 28.48 2.07 -24.62
N CYS A 354 27.73 1.81 -25.69
CA CYS A 354 28.25 1.12 -26.85
C CYS A 354 29.54 1.81 -27.29
N TRP A 355 30.58 1.01 -27.52
CA TRP A 355 31.80 1.46 -28.17
C TRP A 355 31.43 2.03 -29.54
N SER A 356 31.60 3.33 -29.73
CA SER A 356 31.72 3.89 -31.06
C SER A 356 33.16 3.70 -31.50
N ASN A 357 33.45 2.56 -32.12
CA ASN A 357 34.55 2.44 -33.07
C ASN A 357 34.29 3.45 -34.19
N HIS A 358 34.91 4.62 -34.14
CA HIS A 358 35.20 5.42 -35.33
C HIS A 358 36.54 6.12 -35.14
N SER A 359 37.54 5.52 -35.79
CA SER A 359 38.60 6.19 -36.53
C SER A 359 38.57 7.72 -36.52
N LYS A 360 39.68 8.33 -36.13
CA LYS A 360 40.31 9.39 -36.91
C LYS A 360 41.82 9.33 -36.74
N ARG A 361 42.49 9.07 -37.86
CA ARG A 361 43.90 9.37 -38.16
C ARG A 361 44.21 10.86 -37.94
N THR A 362 45.49 11.17 -38.16
CA THR A 362 46.17 12.46 -38.39
C THR A 362 46.70 13.15 -37.13
N ILE A 363 48.00 13.45 -36.97
CA ILE A 363 49.21 13.37 -37.82
C ILE A 363 50.33 12.68 -37.04
#